data_AF-A0A1F9L7F5-F1
#
_entry.id   AF-A0A1F9L7F5-F1
#
_cell.length_a   1.000
_cell.length_b   1.000
_cell.length_c   1.000
_cell.angle_alpha   90.00
_cell.angle_beta   90.00
_cell.angle_gamma   90.00
#
_symmetry.space_group_name_H-M   'P 1'
#
loop_
_entity.id
_entity.type
_entity.pdbx_description
1 polymer ?
#
loop_
_entity_poly.entity_id
_entity_poly.type
_entity_poly.pdbx_seq_one_letter_code
_entity_poly.pdbx_strand_id
1 'polypeptide(L)'
;MVQLGIGSMAVPDGSHLSHLSLDDPDAQKVGVSFLRQGLAANEAVMLVTSHANLEKFVNLLELGGIDVEKARAGNLLHICKGLDTPQTMFACISQKIAMAKSRFRLFGDMTWVKERGWGLETTRQLEEMGNSLPATPGRLFLCQYPLSRFSGQELMMAVETHRYTVHKGALQESPYFTLN
;
A
#
# COMPACT_ATOMS: atom_id res chain seq x y z
N MET A 1 -4.76 -14.53 -10.65
CA MET A 1 -5.13 -13.98 -9.32
C MET A 1 -3.89 -13.98 -8.44
N VAL A 2 -3.73 -12.95 -7.60
CA VAL A 2 -2.59 -12.74 -6.71
C VAL A 2 -3.11 -12.68 -5.29
N GLN A 3 -2.50 -13.45 -4.38
CA GLN A 3 -2.93 -13.53 -2.98
C GLN A 3 -2.54 -12.26 -2.22
N LEU A 4 -3.50 -11.69 -1.48
CA LEU A 4 -3.28 -10.50 -0.66
C LEU A 4 -2.58 -10.83 0.67
N GLY A 5 -2.74 -12.06 1.18
CA GLY A 5 -2.33 -12.40 2.54
C GLY A 5 -3.36 -11.97 3.60
N ILE A 6 -4.56 -11.57 3.17
CA ILE A 6 -5.66 -11.13 4.04
C ILE A 6 -6.78 -12.19 3.92
N GLY A 7 -6.82 -13.13 4.85
CA GLY A 7 -7.72 -14.29 4.73
C GLY A 7 -7.45 -15.08 3.44
N SER A 8 -8.51 -15.44 2.71
CA SER A 8 -8.43 -16.11 1.40
C SER A 8 -8.54 -15.15 0.21
N MET A 9 -8.35 -13.84 0.42
CA MET A 9 -8.58 -12.83 -0.62
C MET A 9 -7.48 -12.84 -1.68
N ALA A 10 -7.92 -12.75 -2.93
CA ALA A 10 -7.04 -12.57 -4.08
C ALA A 10 -7.67 -11.60 -5.08
N VAL A 11 -6.83 -10.93 -5.87
CA VAL A 11 -7.24 -9.95 -6.87
C VAL A 11 -6.57 -10.25 -8.22
N PRO A 12 -7.06 -9.69 -9.33
CA PRO A 12 -6.30 -9.72 -10.58
C PRO A 12 -4.89 -9.16 -10.39
N ASP A 13 -3.94 -9.68 -11.15
CA ASP A 13 -2.60 -9.09 -11.19
C ASP A 13 -2.69 -7.66 -11.75
N GLY A 14 -1.80 -6.76 -11.30
CA GLY A 14 -1.87 -5.36 -11.70
C GLY A 14 -2.98 -4.57 -11.01
N SER A 15 -3.42 -4.99 -9.82
CA SER A 15 -4.48 -4.28 -9.09
C SER A 15 -3.93 -3.17 -8.18
N HIS A 16 -4.68 -2.07 -8.12
CA HIS A 16 -4.55 -1.00 -7.14
C HIS A 16 -5.77 -1.03 -6.22
N LEU A 17 -5.52 -1.18 -4.91
CA LEU A 17 -6.54 -1.50 -3.91
C LEU A 17 -6.50 -0.48 -2.78
N SER A 18 -7.66 -0.14 -2.23
CA SER A 18 -7.75 0.58 -0.97
C SER A 18 -8.08 -0.37 0.18
N HIS A 19 -7.65 -0.02 1.40
CA HIS A 19 -8.11 -0.63 2.64
C HIS A 19 -8.68 0.45 3.56
N LEU A 20 -9.96 0.37 3.90
CA LEU A 20 -10.59 1.27 4.86
C LEU A 20 -10.57 0.62 6.25
N SER A 21 -9.52 0.92 7.03
CA SER A 21 -9.29 0.25 8.31
C SER A 21 -10.15 0.84 9.43
N LEU A 22 -10.69 -0.03 10.28
CA LEU A 22 -11.57 0.37 11.40
C LEU A 22 -10.81 1.10 12.50
N ASP A 23 -9.67 0.54 12.88
CA ASP A 23 -8.84 0.96 13.99
C ASP A 23 -7.36 0.61 13.73
N ASP A 24 -6.49 0.99 14.66
CA ASP A 24 -5.05 0.72 14.56
C ASP A 24 -4.73 -0.80 14.54
N PRO A 25 -5.36 -1.67 15.34
CA PRO A 25 -5.18 -3.12 15.24
C PRO A 25 -5.53 -3.71 13.86
N ASP A 26 -6.67 -3.33 13.28
CA ASP A 26 -7.09 -3.76 11.95
C ASP A 26 -6.10 -3.27 10.88
N ALA A 27 -5.72 -2.00 10.95
CA ALA A 27 -4.73 -1.37 10.07
C ALA A 27 -3.40 -2.15 10.06
N GLN A 28 -2.85 -2.41 11.25
CA GLN A 28 -1.59 -3.13 11.43
C GLN A 28 -1.70 -4.58 10.96
N LYS A 29 -2.77 -5.29 11.34
CA LYS A 29 -2.99 -6.69 10.95
C LYS A 29 -3.00 -6.84 9.44
N VAL A 30 -3.77 -6.00 8.74
CA VAL A 30 -3.88 -6.04 7.27
C VAL A 30 -2.56 -5.69 6.62
N GLY A 31 -1.92 -4.59 7.03
CA GLY A 31 -0.65 -4.16 6.44
C GLY A 31 0.48 -5.17 6.61
N VAL A 32 0.66 -5.68 7.83
CA VAL A 32 1.71 -6.68 8.14
C VAL A 32 1.45 -7.98 7.38
N SER A 33 0.20 -8.46 7.32
CA SER A 33 -0.11 -9.70 6.60
C SER A 33 0.14 -9.56 5.09
N PHE A 34 -0.20 -8.39 4.53
CA PHE A 34 0.08 -8.08 3.13
C PHE A 34 1.59 -8.01 2.83
N LEU A 35 2.38 -7.36 3.68
CA LEU A 35 3.84 -7.31 3.52
C LEU A 35 4.47 -8.71 3.64
N ARG A 36 4.07 -9.50 4.65
CA ARG A 36 4.58 -10.86 4.88
C ARG A 36 4.27 -11.80 3.73
N GLN A 37 3.08 -11.71 3.14
CA GLN A 37 2.70 -12.54 1.99
C GLN A 37 3.63 -12.30 0.78
N GLY A 38 4.06 -11.06 0.55
CA GLY A 38 5.01 -10.73 -0.52
C GLY A 38 6.39 -11.30 -0.27
N LEU A 39 6.90 -11.08 0.95
CA LEU A 39 8.21 -11.60 1.35
C LEU A 39 8.26 -13.14 1.32
N ALA A 40 7.21 -13.81 1.77
CA ALA A 40 7.09 -15.27 1.71
C ALA A 40 7.04 -15.80 0.27
N ALA A 41 6.52 -15.02 -0.67
CA ALA A 41 6.50 -15.32 -2.10
C ALA A 41 7.75 -14.81 -2.86
N ASN A 42 8.77 -14.33 -2.15
CA ASN A 42 10.01 -13.78 -2.71
C ASN A 42 9.77 -12.59 -3.67
N GLU A 43 8.73 -11.82 -3.41
CA GLU A 43 8.42 -10.55 -4.08
C GLU A 43 9.26 -9.42 -3.48
N ALA A 44 9.61 -8.42 -4.30
CA ALA A 44 10.10 -7.14 -3.80
C ALA A 44 8.92 -6.38 -3.16
N VAL A 45 9.09 -5.95 -1.92
CA VAL A 45 8.04 -5.32 -1.13
C VAL A 45 8.45 -3.91 -0.75
N MET A 46 7.54 -2.95 -0.89
CA MET A 46 7.74 -1.57 -0.45
C MET A 46 6.70 -1.19 0.60
N LEU A 47 7.17 -0.72 1.75
CA LEU A 47 6.38 -0.09 2.79
C LEU A 47 6.54 1.43 2.69
N VAL A 48 5.43 2.14 2.53
CA VAL A 48 5.38 3.61 2.66
C VAL A 48 4.55 3.94 3.89
N THR A 49 5.14 4.59 4.89
CA THR A 49 4.47 4.84 6.18
C THR A 49 4.96 6.13 6.84
N SER A 50 4.20 6.62 7.81
CA SER A 50 4.56 7.80 8.61
C SER A 50 5.76 7.52 9.52
N HIS A 51 6.45 8.58 9.99
CA HIS A 51 7.49 8.42 11.01
C HIS A 51 6.92 7.77 12.27
N ALA A 52 5.69 8.14 12.63
CA ALA A 52 5.00 7.65 13.83
C ALA A 52 4.61 6.16 13.78
N ASN A 53 4.49 5.56 12.59
CA ASN A 53 4.09 4.17 12.44
C ASN A 53 5.23 3.24 11.97
N LEU A 54 6.35 3.78 11.51
CA LEU A 54 7.46 2.99 10.99
C LEU A 54 7.93 1.91 11.98
N GLU A 55 8.30 2.31 13.20
CA GLU A 55 8.80 1.35 14.20
C GLU A 55 7.76 0.28 14.53
N LYS A 56 6.47 0.63 14.53
CA LYS A 56 5.38 -0.33 14.76
C LYS A 56 5.34 -1.40 13.67
N PHE A 57 5.40 -1.00 12.40
CA PHE A 57 5.42 -1.95 11.29
C PHE A 57 6.68 -2.83 11.30
N VAL A 58 7.85 -2.25 11.57
CA VAL A 58 9.11 -3.01 11.68
C VAL A 58 9.01 -4.06 12.80
N ASN A 59 8.63 -3.64 14.00
CA ASN A 59 8.50 -4.54 15.16
C ASN A 59 7.49 -5.66 14.88
N LEU A 60 6.36 -5.37 14.24
CA LEU A 60 5.35 -6.39 13.93
C LEU A 60 5.80 -7.37 12.84
N LEU A 61 6.61 -6.92 11.88
CA LEU A 61 7.24 -7.81 10.89
C LEU A 61 8.24 -8.76 11.57
N GLU A 62 9.08 -8.22 12.47
CA GLU A 62 10.07 -9.00 13.22
C GLU A 62 9.42 -10.01 14.16
N LEU A 63 8.38 -9.60 14.90
CA LEU A 63 7.55 -10.52 15.70
C LEU A 63 6.88 -11.60 14.84
N GLY A 64 6.63 -11.29 13.57
CA GLY A 64 6.16 -12.23 12.56
C GLY A 64 7.23 -13.16 11.97
N GLY A 65 8.47 -13.10 12.47
CA GLY A 65 9.60 -13.92 12.01
C GLY A 65 10.29 -13.39 10.76
N ILE A 66 10.02 -12.15 10.35
CA ILE A 66 10.73 -11.51 9.23
C ILE A 66 12.02 -10.87 9.75
N ASP A 67 13.16 -11.29 9.22
CA ASP A 67 14.43 -10.58 9.40
C ASP A 67 14.43 -9.33 8.50
N VAL A 68 13.99 -8.19 9.07
CA VAL A 68 13.82 -6.93 8.34
C VAL A 68 15.14 -6.43 7.77
N GLU A 69 16.23 -6.49 8.54
CA GLU A 69 17.53 -6.00 8.10
C GLU A 69 18.09 -6.85 6.96
N LYS A 70 17.98 -8.18 7.04
CA LYS A 70 18.35 -9.07 5.93
C LYS A 70 17.49 -8.82 4.69
N ALA A 71 16.18 -8.66 4.85
CA ALA A 71 15.28 -8.38 3.73
C ALA A 71 15.62 -7.04 3.05
N ARG A 72 15.99 -6.02 3.81
CA ARG A 72 16.44 -4.72 3.29
C ARG A 72 17.78 -4.83 2.58
N ALA A 73 18.78 -5.47 3.19
CA ALA A 73 20.09 -5.69 2.59
C ALA A 73 19.99 -6.50 1.28
N GLY A 74 19.02 -7.43 1.20
CA GLY A 74 18.73 -8.23 0.01
C GLY A 74 17.87 -7.56 -1.06
N ASN A 75 17.48 -6.28 -0.89
CA ASN A 75 16.53 -5.57 -1.76
C ASN A 75 15.14 -6.23 -1.90
N LEU A 76 14.72 -7.02 -0.92
CA LEU A 76 13.37 -7.59 -0.86
C LEU A 76 12.41 -6.69 -0.08
N LEU A 77 12.91 -5.85 0.83
CA LEU A 77 12.10 -4.89 1.57
C LEU A 77 12.65 -3.47 1.39
N HIS A 78 11.83 -2.58 0.87
CA HIS A 78 12.08 -1.15 0.76
C HIS A 78 11.17 -0.41 1.74
N ILE A 79 11.72 0.60 2.41
CA ILE A 79 10.98 1.42 3.37
C ILE A 79 11.13 2.87 2.94
N CYS A 80 10.02 3.59 2.84
CA CYS A 80 9.95 5.01 2.50
C CYS A 80 9.03 5.74 3.50
N LYS A 81 9.40 6.95 3.91
CA LYS A 81 8.64 7.76 4.86
C LYS A 81 7.75 8.82 4.18
N GLY A 82 7.30 8.52 2.96
CA GLY A 82 6.71 9.49 2.05
C GLY A 82 7.72 10.53 1.53
N LEU A 83 7.40 11.14 0.40
CA LEU A 83 8.17 12.25 -0.19
C LEU A 83 7.29 13.49 -0.30
N ASP A 84 7.90 14.64 -0.63
CA ASP A 84 7.24 15.94 -0.50
C ASP A 84 6.21 16.22 -1.60
N THR A 85 6.32 15.56 -2.76
CA THR A 85 5.38 15.75 -3.89
C THR A 85 4.90 14.42 -4.49
N PRO A 86 3.71 14.38 -5.12
CA PRO A 86 3.23 13.20 -5.85
C PRO A 86 4.24 12.70 -6.90
N GLN A 87 4.87 13.62 -7.63
CA GLN A 87 5.81 13.31 -8.69
C GLN A 87 7.08 12.66 -8.16
N THR A 88 7.63 13.18 -7.06
CA THR A 88 8.82 12.58 -6.43
C THR A 88 8.53 11.22 -5.83
N MET A 89 7.35 11.06 -5.19
CA MET A 89 6.90 9.77 -4.67
C MET A 89 6.70 8.74 -5.79
N PHE A 90 6.01 9.12 -6.86
CA PHE A 90 5.80 8.28 -8.02
C PHE A 90 7.11 7.85 -8.70
N ALA A 91 8.05 8.78 -8.88
CA ALA A 91 9.36 8.49 -9.44
C ALA A 91 10.16 7.51 -8.56
N CYS A 92 10.07 7.67 -7.23
CA CYS A 92 10.68 6.74 -6.29
C CYS A 92 10.09 5.31 -6.41
N ILE A 93 8.76 5.19 -6.44
CA ILE A 93 8.07 3.90 -6.62
C ILE A 93 8.48 3.26 -7.95
N SER A 94 8.46 4.04 -9.04
CA SER A 94 8.84 3.59 -10.38
C SER A 94 10.28 3.07 -10.43
N GLN A 95 11.21 3.76 -9.76
CA GLN A 95 12.60 3.32 -9.66
C GLN A 95 12.71 1.98 -8.92
N LYS A 96 11.99 1.80 -7.80
CA LYS A 96 12.01 0.53 -7.06
C LYS A 96 11.40 -0.63 -7.84
N ILE A 97 10.34 -0.37 -8.59
CA ILE A 97 9.76 -1.34 -9.52
C ILE A 97 10.79 -1.75 -10.59
N ALA A 98 11.50 -0.79 -11.19
CA ALA A 98 12.50 -1.08 -12.22
C ALA A 98 13.71 -1.88 -11.69
N MET A 99 14.03 -1.75 -10.40
CA MET A 99 15.10 -2.51 -9.74
C MET A 99 14.66 -3.91 -9.29
N ALA A 100 13.35 -4.16 -9.18
CA ALA A 100 12.83 -5.43 -8.72
C ALA A 100 13.07 -6.54 -9.77
N LYS A 101 13.64 -7.66 -9.31
CA LYS A 101 13.86 -8.85 -10.15
C LYS A 101 12.68 -9.85 -10.12
N SER A 102 11.72 -9.60 -9.23
CA SER A 102 10.53 -10.41 -9.03
C SER A 102 9.29 -9.50 -9.07
N ARG A 103 8.12 -10.06 -8.77
CA ARG A 103 6.89 -9.26 -8.60
C ARG A 103 7.13 -8.20 -7.52
N PHE A 104 6.44 -7.08 -7.66
CA PHE A 104 6.55 -5.94 -6.77
C PHE A 104 5.21 -5.68 -6.07
N ARG A 105 5.22 -5.60 -4.74
CA ARG A 105 4.06 -5.11 -3.99
C ARG A 105 4.38 -3.85 -3.21
N LEU A 106 3.42 -2.93 -3.18
CA LEU A 106 3.51 -1.72 -2.38
C LEU A 106 2.38 -1.71 -1.36
N PHE A 107 2.73 -1.46 -0.10
CA PHE A 107 1.78 -1.12 0.93
C PHE A 107 2.00 0.33 1.36
N GLY A 108 0.96 1.15 1.21
CA GLY A 108 0.95 2.54 1.63
C GLY A 108 0.08 2.72 2.87
N ASP A 109 0.68 2.92 4.04
CA ASP A 109 -0.03 3.47 5.20
C ASP A 109 -0.23 4.97 4.98
N MET A 110 -1.38 5.35 4.43
CA MET A 110 -1.62 6.71 3.93
C MET A 110 -1.60 7.77 5.03
N THR A 111 -1.49 7.40 6.31
CA THR A 111 -1.23 8.39 7.37
C THR A 111 0.04 9.21 7.12
N TRP A 112 0.98 8.72 6.30
CA TRP A 112 2.15 9.50 5.88
C TRP A 112 1.78 10.77 5.10
N VAL A 113 0.69 10.77 4.31
CA VAL A 113 0.27 11.98 3.55
C VAL A 113 -0.20 13.08 4.50
N LYS A 114 -0.81 12.71 5.63
CA LYS A 114 -1.20 13.65 6.69
C LYS A 114 0.01 14.27 7.36
N GLU A 115 1.04 13.47 7.63
CA GLU A 115 2.30 13.96 8.20
C GLU A 115 3.02 14.94 7.25
N ARG A 116 2.90 14.74 5.94
CA ARG A 116 3.41 15.67 4.91
C ARG A 116 2.53 16.90 4.69
N GLY A 117 1.39 17.00 5.36
CA GLY A 117 0.45 18.12 5.19
C GLY A 117 -0.25 18.13 3.83
N TRP A 118 -0.34 16.98 3.14
CA TRP A 118 -1.03 16.90 1.85
C TRP A 118 -2.54 17.01 2.03
N GLY A 119 -3.16 17.81 1.15
CA GLY A 119 -4.61 17.91 1.04
C GLY A 119 -5.21 16.82 0.14
N LEU A 120 -6.54 16.87 -0.01
CA LEU A 120 -7.32 15.95 -0.84
C LEU A 120 -6.79 15.86 -2.27
N GLU A 121 -6.63 17.00 -2.96
CA GLU A 121 -6.21 17.02 -4.37
C GLU A 121 -4.78 16.50 -4.58
N THR A 122 -3.85 16.84 -3.69
CA THR A 122 -2.48 16.31 -3.76
C THR A 122 -2.45 14.80 -3.54
N THR A 123 -3.28 14.30 -2.63
CA THR A 123 -3.40 12.86 -2.39
C THR A 123 -4.04 12.16 -3.59
N ARG A 124 -5.12 12.71 -4.15
CA ARG A 124 -5.78 12.20 -5.36
C ARG A 124 -4.81 12.09 -6.53
N GLN A 125 -4.01 13.13 -6.78
CA GLN A 125 -2.99 13.12 -7.84
C GLN A 125 -2.04 11.93 -7.71
N LEU A 126 -1.56 11.62 -6.50
CA LEU A 126 -0.70 10.46 -6.30
C LEU A 126 -1.43 9.15 -6.62
N GLU A 127 -2.67 8.98 -6.17
CA GLU A 127 -3.42 7.73 -6.39
C GLU A 127 -3.79 7.51 -7.85
N GLU A 128 -4.14 8.59 -8.57
CA GLU A 128 -4.38 8.55 -10.01
C GLU A 128 -3.09 8.23 -10.79
N MET A 129 -1.97 8.85 -10.43
CA MET A 129 -0.66 8.45 -10.97
C MET A 129 -0.40 6.96 -10.66
N GLY A 130 -0.72 6.52 -9.45
CA GLY A 130 -0.65 5.15 -8.99
C GLY A 130 -1.43 4.17 -9.86
N ASN A 131 -2.51 4.57 -10.53
CA ASN A 131 -3.25 3.69 -11.46
C ASN A 131 -2.52 3.39 -12.77
N SER A 132 -1.54 4.21 -13.17
CA SER A 132 -0.75 3.99 -14.39
C SER A 132 0.33 2.90 -14.24
N LEU A 133 0.81 2.64 -13.02
CA LEU A 133 1.90 1.69 -12.77
C LEU A 133 1.43 0.22 -12.78
N PRO A 134 0.31 -0.18 -12.15
CA PRO A 134 -0.16 -1.55 -12.09
C PRO A 134 -0.66 -2.11 -13.42
N ALA A 135 -0.88 -1.29 -14.45
CA ALA A 135 -1.26 -1.77 -15.79
C ALA A 135 -0.26 -2.78 -16.39
N THR A 136 0.94 -2.91 -15.81
CA THR A 136 1.90 -3.97 -16.15
C THR A 136 1.79 -5.15 -15.17
N PRO A 137 1.76 -6.41 -15.66
CA PRO A 137 1.78 -7.59 -14.81
C PRO A 137 2.90 -7.59 -13.76
N GLY A 138 2.65 -8.20 -12.61
CA GLY A 138 3.63 -8.32 -11.54
C GLY A 138 3.63 -7.18 -10.52
N ARG A 139 2.66 -6.26 -10.56
CA ARG A 139 2.60 -5.09 -9.67
C ARG A 139 1.31 -5.11 -8.87
N LEU A 140 1.39 -4.94 -7.55
CA LEU A 140 0.23 -5.00 -6.66
C LEU A 140 0.31 -3.94 -5.57
N PHE A 141 -0.64 -3.01 -5.53
CA PHE A 141 -0.61 -1.89 -4.59
C PHE A 141 -1.81 -1.94 -3.64
N LEU A 142 -1.55 -1.70 -2.35
CA LEU A 142 -2.55 -1.59 -1.29
C LEU A 142 -2.34 -0.30 -0.49
N CYS A 143 -3.23 0.68 -0.67
CA CYS A 143 -3.22 1.95 0.05
C CYS A 143 -4.24 1.88 1.20
N GLN A 144 -3.80 2.15 2.43
CA GLN A 144 -4.60 2.00 3.64
C GLN A 144 -4.98 3.35 4.23
N TYR A 145 -6.27 3.51 4.52
CA TYR A 145 -6.92 4.71 5.01
C TYR A 145 -7.68 4.41 6.31
N PRO A 146 -7.14 4.78 7.49
CA PRO A 146 -7.86 4.65 8.75
C PRO A 146 -9.07 5.57 8.81
N LEU A 147 -10.25 5.00 9.05
CA LEU A 147 -11.52 5.73 9.12
C LEU A 147 -11.51 6.86 10.16
N SER A 148 -10.74 6.69 11.24
CA SER A 148 -10.61 7.69 12.31
C SER A 148 -9.71 8.87 11.95
N ARG A 149 -8.96 8.81 10.83
CA ARG A 149 -7.94 9.82 10.46
C ARG A 149 -8.22 10.53 9.15
N PHE A 150 -9.15 10.02 8.35
CA PHE A 150 -9.51 10.58 7.05
C PHE A 150 -10.97 11.04 7.04
N SER A 151 -11.21 12.19 6.40
CA SER A 151 -12.55 12.73 6.24
C SER A 151 -13.36 11.90 5.23
N GLY A 152 -14.69 12.06 5.24
CA GLY A 152 -15.57 11.37 4.27
C GLY A 152 -15.19 11.64 2.81
N GLN A 153 -14.77 12.87 2.49
CA GLN A 153 -14.31 13.22 1.12
C GLN A 153 -13.03 12.48 0.73
N GLU A 154 -12.09 12.33 1.66
CA GLU A 154 -10.83 11.61 1.40
C GLU A 154 -11.06 10.10 1.30
N LEU A 155 -11.98 9.56 2.09
CA LEU A 155 -12.37 8.15 2.00
C LEU A 155 -13.12 7.87 0.69
N MET A 156 -13.99 8.76 0.24
CA MET A 156 -14.63 8.65 -1.07
C MET A 156 -13.61 8.73 -2.19
N MET A 157 -12.62 9.64 -2.12
CA MET A 157 -11.51 9.68 -3.08
C MET A 157 -10.75 8.36 -3.14
N ALA A 158 -10.46 7.73 -2.00
CA ALA A 158 -9.83 6.41 -1.97
C ALA A 158 -10.69 5.34 -2.68
N VAL A 159 -12.01 5.38 -2.54
CA VAL A 159 -12.92 4.45 -3.24
C VAL A 159 -13.05 4.78 -4.74
N GLU A 160 -13.03 6.05 -5.13
CA GLU A 160 -13.07 6.53 -6.52
C GLU A 160 -11.78 6.18 -7.29
N THR A 161 -10.63 6.17 -6.61
CA THR A 161 -9.32 6.00 -7.24
C THR A 161 -8.81 4.56 -7.24
N HIS A 162 -9.46 3.64 -6.54
CA HIS A 162 -9.04 2.23 -6.44
C HIS A 162 -10.13 1.29 -6.94
N ARG A 163 -9.76 0.33 -7.79
CA ARG A 163 -10.71 -0.65 -8.35
C ARG A 163 -11.33 -1.53 -7.27
N TYR A 164 -10.58 -1.87 -6.24
CA TYR A 164 -11.07 -2.72 -5.15
C TYR A 164 -10.86 -2.06 -3.80
N THR A 165 -11.79 -2.31 -2.88
CA THR A 165 -11.72 -1.88 -1.49
C THR A 165 -11.79 -3.08 -0.57
N VAL A 166 -10.87 -3.14 0.39
CA VAL A 166 -10.94 -4.04 1.53
C VAL A 166 -11.56 -3.28 2.70
N HIS A 167 -12.61 -3.83 3.31
CA HIS A 167 -13.23 -3.29 4.53
C HIS A 167 -13.90 -4.41 5.31
N LYS A 168 -13.72 -4.44 6.64
CA LYS A 168 -14.32 -5.46 7.54
C LYS A 168 -14.09 -6.91 7.09
N GLY A 169 -12.91 -7.20 6.56
CA GLY A 169 -12.58 -8.54 6.06
C GLY A 169 -13.36 -8.97 4.82
N ALA A 170 -13.95 -8.02 4.08
CA ALA A 170 -14.53 -8.24 2.76
C ALA A 170 -13.73 -7.47 1.70
N LEU A 171 -13.64 -8.05 0.50
CA LEU A 171 -13.08 -7.43 -0.70
C LEU A 171 -14.25 -7.12 -1.63
N GLN A 172 -14.37 -5.87 -2.07
CA GLN A 172 -15.42 -5.41 -2.97
C GLN A 172 -14.82 -4.62 -4.13
N GLU A 173 -15.41 -4.76 -5.32
CA GLU A 173 -15.11 -3.86 -6.43
C GLU A 173 -15.81 -2.51 -6.20
N SER A 174 -15.10 -1.42 -6.45
CA SER A 174 -15.63 -0.08 -6.30
C SER A 174 -16.62 0.23 -7.44
N PRO A 175 -17.86 0.64 -7.14
CA PRO A 175 -18.80 1.07 -8.16
C PRO A 175 -18.48 2.47 -8.72
N TYR A 176 -17.52 3.18 -8.11
CA TYR A 176 -17.14 4.54 -8.47
C TYR A 176 -15.79 4.62 -9.20
N PHE A 177 -15.08 3.51 -9.32
CA PHE A 177 -13.79 3.49 -9.97
C PHE A 177 -13.92 3.67 -11.49
N THR A 178 -13.31 4.72 -12.00
CA THR A 178 -13.12 4.95 -13.44
C THR A 178 -11.64 5.11 -13.74
N LEU A 179 -11.15 4.39 -14.76
CA LEU A 179 -9.86 4.71 -15.36
C LEU A 179 -10.03 6.02 -16.13
N ASN A 180 -9.59 7.13 -15.53
CA ASN A 180 -9.50 8.42 -16.21
C ASN A 180 -8.48 8.35 -17.37
#